data_AF-A0A960ZRE6-F1
#
_entry.id   AF-A0A960ZRE6-F1
#
_cell.length_a   1.000
_cell.length_b   1.000
_cell.length_c   1.000
_cell.angle_alpha   90.00
_cell.angle_beta   90.00
_cell.angle_gamma   90.00
#
_symmetry.space_group_name_H-M   'P 1'
#
loop_
_entity.id
_entity.type
_entity.pdbx_description
1 polymer ?
#
loop_
_entity_poly.entity_id
_entity_poly.type
_entity_poly.pdbx_seq_one_letter_code
_entity_poly.pdbx_strand_id
1 'polypeptide(L)'
;MNSTHPLLILSAAAALVATPWNVLAENEYENAPISYSDTTPKDAAQALEKRMLTGKVKIDRKDAWTVLSGVMKEFHIPPESQVMVFSKTSKQNDRISPQTPRVVYFGDDAYVGYCLGGSIEVSTIDPVLGPIFYLLDPYVEESEPLHFERDQSCLSCHGGPFSPDVPGVLVRSVFPGPEGHPIMSQGSTVVDTTTPFKDRWGGWYVTGRHGTALHRGNVTAIEKGDQCDINFEAGANITNLGKLFDLDPYPRKQSDIVALMVLEHQTSTQNVLTKANQTSIRAMYMQRSLQKELGEKVEDQPTGTARRIIDHCAEDVVDALLFKDEAELPEGGIEGDPAFQSAFARNAKPSSDGRSLKDFQLLNRLFKYRCSYMVYSLTFQALTPPLKQTVLENLWKVLEGNDPEGRYAYLNSSEKKNIQRILAETLPDAPPQWKKAVASR
;
A
#
# COMPACT_ATOMS: atom_id res chain seq x y z
N MET A 1 -5.67 -92.71 -6.16
CA MET A 1 -5.16 -91.74 -5.17
C MET A 1 -5.36 -90.37 -5.76
N ASN A 2 -6.47 -89.73 -5.39
CA ASN A 2 -6.87 -88.41 -5.87
C ASN A 2 -5.99 -87.36 -5.17
N SER A 3 -5.15 -86.67 -5.93
CA SER A 3 -4.48 -85.45 -5.47
C SER A 3 -5.08 -84.26 -6.19
N THR A 4 -5.85 -83.51 -5.43
CA THR A 4 -6.41 -82.20 -5.75
C THR A 4 -5.36 -81.14 -5.42
N HIS A 5 -4.87 -80.41 -6.42
CA HIS A 5 -4.16 -79.15 -6.22
C HIS A 5 -5.07 -77.99 -6.67
N PRO A 6 -5.36 -77.00 -5.81
CA PRO A 6 -6.16 -75.84 -6.20
C PRO A 6 -5.29 -74.79 -6.91
N LEU A 7 -5.79 -74.27 -8.04
CA LEU A 7 -5.29 -73.06 -8.68
C LEU A 7 -5.58 -71.84 -7.79
N LEU A 8 -4.52 -71.19 -7.30
CA LEU A 8 -4.56 -69.85 -6.71
C LEU A 8 -4.51 -68.82 -7.84
N ILE A 9 -5.65 -68.17 -8.09
CA ILE A 9 -5.74 -66.99 -8.95
C ILE A 9 -5.23 -65.80 -8.14
N LEU A 10 -4.03 -65.30 -8.47
CA LEU A 10 -3.53 -64.02 -7.95
C LEU A 10 -4.20 -62.89 -8.73
N SER A 11 -5.15 -62.21 -8.10
CA SER A 11 -5.71 -60.93 -8.53
C SER A 11 -4.72 -59.81 -8.21
N ALA A 12 -4.04 -59.29 -9.24
CA ALA A 12 -3.21 -58.09 -9.13
C ALA A 12 -4.12 -56.85 -9.08
N ALA A 13 -4.41 -56.36 -7.87
CA ALA A 13 -5.03 -55.05 -7.68
C ALA A 13 -3.96 -53.97 -7.85
N ALA A 14 -3.97 -53.28 -9.00
CA ALA A 14 -3.18 -52.07 -9.20
C ALA A 14 -3.78 -50.93 -8.38
N ALA A 15 -3.18 -50.63 -7.23
CA ALA A 15 -3.49 -49.44 -6.47
C ALA A 15 -2.94 -48.21 -7.23
N LEU A 16 -3.81 -47.53 -7.97
CA LEU A 16 -3.54 -46.17 -8.42
C LEU A 16 -3.51 -45.27 -7.18
N VAL A 17 -2.31 -45.01 -6.67
CA VAL A 17 -2.07 -43.92 -5.73
C VAL A 17 -2.20 -42.62 -6.53
N ALA A 18 -3.41 -42.08 -6.58
CA ALA A 18 -3.61 -40.69 -6.97
C ALA A 18 -2.96 -39.83 -5.88
N THR A 19 -1.72 -39.40 -6.12
CA THR A 19 -1.14 -38.31 -5.34
C THR A 19 -1.95 -37.07 -5.68
N PRO A 20 -2.58 -36.39 -4.71
CA PRO A 20 -3.17 -35.10 -4.99
C PRO A 20 -2.00 -34.17 -5.29
N TRP A 21 -1.79 -33.87 -6.57
CA TRP A 21 -1.11 -32.65 -6.95
C TRP A 21 -1.99 -31.52 -6.45
N ASN A 22 -1.65 -31.00 -5.27
CA ASN A 22 -2.03 -29.65 -4.90
C ASN A 22 -1.35 -28.73 -5.92
N VAL A 23 -1.99 -28.53 -7.07
CA VAL A 23 -1.72 -27.39 -7.93
C VAL A 23 -2.15 -26.19 -7.09
N LEU A 24 -1.24 -25.66 -6.29
CA LEU A 24 -1.38 -24.30 -5.81
C LEU A 24 -1.45 -23.46 -7.09
N ALA A 25 -2.60 -22.85 -7.34
CA ALA A 25 -2.74 -21.92 -8.45
C ALA A 25 -1.63 -20.87 -8.29
N GLU A 26 -0.75 -20.78 -9.28
CA GLU A 26 0.31 -19.78 -9.30
C GLU A 26 -0.33 -18.40 -9.30
N ASN A 27 0.18 -17.49 -8.46
CA ASN A 27 -0.41 -16.16 -8.31
C ASN A 27 -0.43 -15.44 -9.68
N GLU A 28 -1.51 -14.71 -9.99
CA GLU A 28 -1.72 -14.13 -11.33
C GLU A 28 -0.57 -13.18 -11.76
N TYR A 29 0.11 -12.55 -10.81
CA TYR A 29 1.21 -11.64 -11.08
C TYR A 29 2.53 -12.33 -11.50
N GLU A 30 2.66 -13.64 -11.28
CA GLU A 30 3.80 -14.41 -11.79
C GLU A 30 3.59 -14.90 -13.22
N ASN A 31 2.35 -14.93 -13.68
CA ASN A 31 2.02 -15.31 -15.04
C ASN A 31 2.35 -14.20 -16.05
N ALA A 32 2.60 -14.61 -17.30
CA ALA A 32 2.70 -13.68 -18.41
C ALA A 32 1.38 -12.87 -18.54
N PRO A 33 1.46 -11.58 -18.88
CA PRO A 33 2.65 -10.84 -19.32
C PRO A 33 3.36 -10.06 -18.19
N ILE A 34 3.02 -10.31 -16.92
CA ILE A 34 3.60 -9.56 -15.79
C ILE A 34 4.93 -10.19 -15.35
N SER A 35 4.93 -11.50 -15.06
CA SER A 35 6.12 -12.24 -14.62
C SER A 35 6.94 -11.48 -13.58
N TYR A 36 6.29 -11.14 -12.47
CA TYR A 36 6.79 -10.19 -11.47
C TYR A 36 8.17 -10.55 -10.93
N SER A 37 8.39 -11.82 -10.61
CA SER A 37 9.66 -12.28 -10.04
C SER A 37 10.80 -12.26 -11.06
N ASP A 38 10.51 -12.65 -12.30
CA ASP A 38 11.51 -12.73 -13.37
C ASP A 38 11.79 -11.38 -14.05
N THR A 39 10.87 -10.42 -13.95
CA THR A 39 11.03 -9.10 -14.56
C THR A 39 12.00 -8.26 -13.74
N THR A 40 13.00 -7.67 -14.41
CA THR A 40 13.92 -6.70 -13.79
C THR A 40 13.16 -5.40 -13.47
N PRO A 41 13.09 -4.99 -12.19
CA PRO A 41 12.38 -3.77 -11.81
C PRO A 41 13.03 -2.50 -12.37
N LYS A 42 12.21 -1.49 -12.65
CA LYS A 42 12.58 -0.14 -13.07
C LYS A 42 12.15 0.87 -12.00
N ASP A 43 12.73 0.72 -10.82
CA ASP A 43 12.37 1.49 -9.64
C ASP A 43 13.53 2.31 -9.07
N ALA A 44 13.25 3.04 -7.98
CA ALA A 44 14.21 3.91 -7.33
C ALA A 44 15.36 3.14 -6.67
N ALA A 45 15.13 1.91 -6.16
CA ALA A 45 16.16 1.10 -5.53
C ALA A 45 17.23 0.66 -6.55
N GLN A 46 16.81 0.11 -7.69
CA GLN A 46 17.72 -0.26 -8.77
C GLN A 46 18.49 0.95 -9.33
N ALA A 47 17.82 2.10 -9.44
CA ALA A 47 18.46 3.35 -9.86
C ALA A 47 19.50 3.85 -8.85
N LEU A 48 19.19 3.78 -7.54
CA LEU A 48 20.10 4.16 -6.47
C LEU A 48 21.31 3.23 -6.42
N GLU A 49 21.11 1.92 -6.50
CA GLU A 49 22.19 0.94 -6.52
C GLU A 49 23.20 1.22 -7.64
N LYS A 50 22.72 1.44 -8.86
CA LYS A 50 23.57 1.83 -10.00
C LYS A 50 24.35 3.13 -9.76
N ARG A 51 23.72 4.12 -9.10
CA ARG A 51 24.37 5.39 -8.75
C ARG A 51 25.44 5.21 -7.66
N MET A 52 25.22 4.31 -6.70
CA MET A 52 26.23 3.95 -5.69
C MET A 52 27.41 3.19 -6.32
N LEU A 53 27.14 2.20 -7.17
CA LEU A 53 28.18 1.42 -7.88
C LEU A 53 29.07 2.30 -8.78
N THR A 54 28.51 3.35 -9.37
CA THR A 54 29.26 4.32 -10.20
C THR A 54 29.91 5.44 -9.39
N GLY A 55 29.82 5.41 -8.06
CA GLY A 55 30.39 6.42 -7.17
C GLY A 55 29.70 7.80 -7.21
N LYS A 56 28.55 7.92 -7.89
CA LYS A 56 27.77 9.16 -7.98
C LYS A 56 27.05 9.51 -6.69
N VAL A 57 26.75 8.50 -5.88
CA VAL A 57 26.15 8.64 -4.54
C VAL A 57 27.04 7.90 -3.56
N LYS A 58 27.26 8.52 -2.39
CA LYS A 58 27.92 7.89 -1.26
C LYS A 58 27.00 8.03 -0.05
N ILE A 59 26.69 6.90 0.58
CA ILE A 59 25.91 6.84 1.81
C ILE A 59 26.90 6.69 2.97
N ASP A 60 26.70 7.48 4.02
CA ASP A 60 27.47 7.38 5.27
C ASP A 60 27.11 6.07 5.99
N ARG A 61 28.12 5.26 6.31
CA ARG A 61 27.98 3.93 6.90
C ARG A 61 28.50 3.84 8.34
N LYS A 62 28.59 4.98 9.04
CA LYS A 62 28.97 5.01 10.46
C LYS A 62 28.12 4.07 11.32
N ASP A 63 26.82 4.04 11.08
CA ASP A 63 25.88 3.13 11.73
C ASP A 63 24.62 2.92 10.87
N ALA A 64 23.72 2.04 11.31
CA ALA A 64 22.49 1.76 10.56
C ALA A 64 21.57 2.98 10.41
N TRP A 65 21.61 3.94 11.33
CA TRP A 65 20.81 5.16 11.24
C TRP A 65 21.36 6.12 10.19
N THR A 66 22.68 6.22 10.01
CA THR A 66 23.27 7.01 8.93
C THR A 66 22.99 6.38 7.56
N VAL A 67 23.03 5.05 7.46
CA VAL A 67 22.64 4.33 6.23
C VAL A 67 21.17 4.59 5.92
N LEU A 68 20.28 4.39 6.89
CA LEU A 68 18.85 4.64 6.75
C LEU A 68 18.56 6.08 6.32
N SER A 69 19.20 7.07 6.97
CA SER A 69 19.04 8.47 6.62
C SER A 69 19.49 8.78 5.19
N GLY A 70 20.62 8.20 4.75
CA GLY A 70 21.11 8.34 3.38
C GLY A 70 20.14 7.74 2.35
N VAL A 71 19.61 6.54 2.61
CA VAL A 71 18.60 5.89 1.77
C VAL A 71 17.32 6.72 1.68
N MET A 72 16.78 7.16 2.83
CA MET A 72 15.58 8.00 2.87
C MET A 72 15.75 9.29 2.07
N LYS A 73 16.91 9.94 2.15
CA LYS A 73 17.21 11.15 1.39
C LYS A 73 17.14 10.90 -0.11
N GLU A 74 17.73 9.82 -0.60
CA GLU A 74 17.73 9.46 -2.03
C GLU A 74 16.34 9.06 -2.55
N PHE A 75 15.49 8.54 -1.67
CA PHE A 75 14.08 8.24 -1.97
C PHE A 75 13.11 9.39 -1.66
N HIS A 76 13.61 10.55 -1.25
CA HIS A 76 12.80 11.72 -0.88
C HIS A 76 11.78 11.44 0.24
N ILE A 77 12.12 10.53 1.15
CA ILE A 77 11.28 10.17 2.30
C ILE A 77 11.50 11.19 3.43
N PRO A 78 10.47 11.92 3.87
CA PRO A 78 10.59 12.82 5.01
C PRO A 78 10.74 12.01 6.31
N PRO A 79 11.72 12.30 7.18
CA PRO A 79 11.81 11.65 8.49
C PRO A 79 10.57 11.91 9.36
N GLU A 80 9.80 12.96 9.08
CA GLU A 80 8.55 13.28 9.76
C GLU A 80 7.42 12.29 9.47
N SER A 81 7.54 11.45 8.43
CA SER A 81 6.58 10.36 8.14
C SER A 81 6.68 9.17 9.10
N GLN A 82 7.60 9.21 10.07
CA GLN A 82 7.85 8.10 10.98
C GLN A 82 6.58 7.63 11.69
N VAL A 83 6.33 6.34 11.59
CA VAL A 83 5.34 5.60 12.38
C VAL A 83 6.00 4.35 12.98
N MET A 84 5.48 3.86 14.09
CA MET A 84 6.10 2.80 14.90
C MET A 84 5.15 1.61 15.08
N VAL A 85 5.66 0.41 14.80
CA VAL A 85 4.95 -0.87 14.89
C VAL A 85 5.60 -1.72 15.96
N PHE A 86 4.84 -2.11 16.97
CA PHE A 86 5.32 -3.03 18.00
C PHE A 86 4.78 -4.45 17.84
N SER A 87 3.80 -4.65 16.94
CA SER A 87 3.32 -5.99 16.63
C SER A 87 4.33 -6.78 15.80
N LYS A 88 4.42 -8.07 16.10
CA LYS A 88 5.27 -9.05 15.40
C LYS A 88 4.64 -9.48 14.08
N THR A 89 4.48 -8.53 13.17
CA THR A 89 3.81 -8.69 11.87
C THR A 89 4.75 -8.48 10.67
N SER A 90 6.08 -8.41 10.93
CA SER A 90 7.13 -8.31 9.91
C SER A 90 7.90 -9.63 9.73
N LYS A 91 8.72 -9.69 8.68
CA LYS A 91 9.76 -10.70 8.47
C LYS A 91 10.74 -10.79 9.65
N GLN A 92 11.13 -9.65 10.22
CA GLN A 92 12.05 -9.56 11.36
C GLN A 92 11.32 -9.61 12.72
N ASN A 93 10.32 -10.49 12.85
CA ASN A 93 9.43 -10.55 14.02
C ASN A 93 10.15 -10.83 15.35
N ASP A 94 11.31 -11.46 15.31
CA ASP A 94 12.17 -11.77 16.45
C ASP A 94 12.80 -10.52 17.08
N ARG A 95 12.89 -9.43 16.30
CA ARG A 95 13.45 -8.14 16.73
C ARG A 95 12.43 -7.12 17.19
N ILE A 96 11.14 -7.39 16.96
CA ILE A 96 10.06 -6.44 17.23
C ILE A 96 9.39 -6.80 18.55
N SER A 97 9.21 -5.81 19.42
CA SER A 97 8.44 -5.95 20.64
C SER A 97 7.82 -4.61 21.03
N PRO A 98 6.91 -4.56 22.02
CA PRO A 98 6.51 -3.29 22.65
C PRO A 98 7.70 -2.46 23.14
N GLN A 99 8.78 -3.08 23.60
CA GLN A 99 9.95 -2.36 24.11
C GLN A 99 10.92 -1.94 22.99
N THR A 100 10.87 -2.59 21.83
CA THR A 100 11.74 -2.35 20.67
C THR A 100 10.92 -2.32 19.38
N PRO A 101 10.05 -1.31 19.19
CA PRO A 101 9.24 -1.22 17.99
C PRO A 101 10.08 -1.06 16.72
N ARG A 102 9.56 -1.58 15.62
CA ARG A 102 10.01 -1.26 14.26
C ARG A 102 9.56 0.14 13.90
N VAL A 103 10.43 0.91 13.27
CA VAL A 103 10.04 2.16 12.59
C VAL A 103 9.71 1.91 11.13
N VAL A 104 8.75 2.65 10.60
CA VAL A 104 8.43 2.74 9.17
C VAL A 104 8.37 4.21 8.79
N TYR A 105 8.99 4.55 7.68
CA TYR A 105 8.97 5.86 7.04
C TYR A 105 8.42 5.70 5.63
N PHE A 106 7.75 6.72 5.12
CA PHE A 106 7.18 6.68 3.77
C PHE A 106 7.26 8.05 3.09
N GLY A 107 7.52 8.00 1.80
CA GLY A 107 7.31 9.09 0.86
C GLY A 107 6.27 8.66 -0.18
N ASP A 108 6.08 9.47 -1.22
CA ASP A 108 5.03 9.22 -2.22
C ASP A 108 5.27 7.91 -3.01
N ASP A 109 6.53 7.54 -3.27
CA ASP A 109 6.91 6.39 -4.13
C ASP A 109 7.83 5.36 -3.44
N ALA A 110 8.03 5.46 -2.13
CA ALA A 110 8.92 4.57 -1.39
C ALA A 110 8.58 4.47 0.09
N TYR A 111 8.88 3.30 0.68
CA TYR A 111 8.70 2.97 2.08
C TYR A 111 9.97 2.35 2.61
N VAL A 112 10.39 2.73 3.82
CA VAL A 112 11.56 2.14 4.46
C VAL A 112 11.24 1.80 5.92
N GLY A 113 11.53 0.57 6.33
CA GLY A 113 11.39 0.11 7.70
C GLY A 113 12.72 -0.32 8.31
N TYR A 114 12.84 -0.18 9.62
CA TYR A 114 14.03 -0.61 10.35
C TYR A 114 13.66 -1.14 11.73
N CYS A 115 14.22 -2.31 12.07
CA CYS A 115 14.20 -2.89 13.41
C CYS A 115 15.59 -2.70 14.01
N LEU A 116 15.69 -2.33 15.29
CA LEU A 116 16.98 -2.14 15.94
C LEU A 116 17.87 -3.39 15.79
N GLY A 117 19.08 -3.20 15.24
CA GLY A 117 20.04 -4.28 15.00
C GLY A 117 19.68 -5.23 13.85
N GLY A 118 18.67 -4.92 13.05
CA GLY A 118 18.22 -5.71 11.91
C GLY A 118 18.61 -5.12 10.55
N SER A 119 18.08 -5.71 9.48
CA SER A 119 18.17 -5.18 8.13
C SER A 119 17.19 -4.01 7.93
N ILE A 120 17.50 -3.15 6.97
CA ILE A 120 16.59 -2.13 6.48
C ILE A 120 15.65 -2.78 5.45
N GLU A 121 14.36 -2.75 5.72
CA GLU A 121 13.32 -3.21 4.81
C GLU A 121 12.95 -2.07 3.86
N VAL A 122 13.01 -2.29 2.55
CA VAL A 122 12.78 -1.24 1.56
C VAL A 122 11.68 -1.69 0.61
N SER A 123 10.73 -0.80 0.32
CA SER A 123 9.83 -0.97 -0.80
C SER A 123 9.81 0.27 -1.68
N THR A 124 10.02 0.08 -2.97
CA THR A 124 9.99 1.14 -3.99
C THR A 124 8.97 0.80 -5.06
N ILE A 125 8.37 1.80 -5.68
CA ILE A 125 7.34 1.59 -6.70
C ILE A 125 7.96 1.46 -8.09
N ASP A 126 7.72 0.33 -8.75
CA ASP A 126 7.84 0.19 -10.19
C ASP A 126 6.52 0.65 -10.86
N PRO A 127 6.57 1.45 -11.93
CA PRO A 127 5.35 1.98 -12.56
C PRO A 127 4.38 0.91 -13.11
N VAL A 128 4.87 -0.29 -13.44
CA VAL A 128 4.10 -1.39 -14.03
C VAL A 128 3.93 -2.55 -13.04
N LEU A 129 5.02 -3.00 -12.42
CA LEU A 129 5.00 -4.14 -11.49
C LEU A 129 4.35 -3.78 -10.16
N GLY A 130 4.29 -2.49 -9.80
CA GLY A 130 3.80 -2.03 -8.50
C GLY A 130 4.92 -2.01 -7.45
N PRO A 131 4.60 -2.16 -6.15
CA PRO A 131 5.61 -2.26 -5.10
C PRO A 131 6.61 -3.39 -5.33
N ILE A 132 7.89 -3.08 -5.18
CA ILE A 132 8.99 -4.04 -5.14
C ILE A 132 9.55 -4.07 -3.72
N PHE A 133 9.98 -5.25 -3.25
CA PHE A 133 10.42 -5.45 -1.87
C PHE A 133 11.87 -5.90 -1.82
N TYR A 134 12.64 -5.23 -0.97
CA TYR A 134 14.06 -5.47 -0.79
C TYR A 134 14.44 -5.54 0.69
N LEU A 135 15.51 -6.25 0.97
CA LEU A 135 16.29 -6.11 2.18
C LEU A 135 17.61 -5.42 1.84
N LEU A 136 18.02 -4.52 2.72
CA LEU A 136 19.33 -3.88 2.67
C LEU A 136 20.00 -4.14 4.01
N ASP A 137 21.14 -4.82 4.01
CA ASP A 137 21.94 -5.00 5.21
C ASP A 137 22.82 -3.75 5.46
N PRO A 138 22.56 -2.97 6.51
CA PRO A 138 23.35 -1.77 6.79
C PRO A 138 24.71 -2.08 7.44
N TYR A 139 24.99 -3.34 7.80
CA TYR A 139 26.20 -3.75 8.51
C TYR A 139 27.25 -4.43 7.63
N VAL A 140 27.01 -4.48 6.31
CA VAL A 140 28.01 -4.97 5.35
C VAL A 140 29.27 -4.11 5.43
N GLU A 141 30.43 -4.76 5.33
CA GLU A 141 31.73 -4.11 5.39
C GLU A 141 31.82 -2.94 4.40
N GLU A 142 32.51 -1.85 4.76
CA GLU A 142 32.60 -0.66 3.89
C GLU A 142 33.23 -0.96 2.52
N SER A 143 34.06 -2.00 2.44
CA SER A 143 34.65 -2.48 1.18
C SER A 143 33.63 -3.12 0.23
N GLU A 144 32.49 -3.56 0.74
CA GLU A 144 31.43 -4.20 -0.03
C GLU A 144 30.34 -3.19 -0.43
N PRO A 145 29.71 -3.32 -1.60
CA PRO A 145 28.61 -2.45 -2.00
C PRO A 145 27.36 -2.74 -1.16
N LEU A 146 26.63 -1.69 -0.80
CA LEU A 146 25.25 -1.81 -0.34
C LEU A 146 24.40 -2.38 -1.48
N HIS A 147 23.72 -3.50 -1.24
CA HIS A 147 22.91 -4.22 -2.22
C HIS A 147 21.45 -4.28 -1.77
N PHE A 148 20.51 -3.96 -2.66
CA PHE A 148 19.09 -4.15 -2.41
C PHE A 148 18.70 -5.56 -2.85
N GLU A 149 18.66 -6.49 -1.90
CA GLU A 149 18.38 -7.90 -2.17
C GLU A 149 16.88 -8.15 -2.28
N ARG A 150 16.42 -8.72 -3.40
CA ARG A 150 15.03 -9.19 -3.54
C ARG A 150 14.88 -10.53 -2.83
N ASP A 151 13.95 -10.61 -1.90
CA ASP A 151 13.58 -11.87 -1.26
C ASP A 151 12.12 -12.22 -1.57
N GLN A 152 11.92 -13.39 -2.16
CA GLN A 152 10.61 -13.93 -2.51
C GLN A 152 9.72 -14.20 -1.30
N SER A 153 10.32 -14.42 -0.12
CA SER A 153 9.58 -14.60 1.13
C SER A 153 8.71 -13.39 1.46
N CYS A 154 9.03 -12.19 0.96
CA CYS A 154 8.24 -10.98 1.16
C CYS A 154 6.83 -11.13 0.58
N LEU A 155 6.70 -11.81 -0.57
CA LEU A 155 5.41 -12.01 -1.26
C LEU A 155 4.49 -12.99 -0.52
N SER A 156 4.99 -13.77 0.44
CA SER A 156 4.12 -14.59 1.30
C SER A 156 3.07 -13.77 2.05
N CYS A 157 3.41 -12.52 2.38
CA CYS A 157 2.51 -11.56 3.02
C CYS A 157 2.08 -10.45 2.08
N HIS A 158 2.98 -9.98 1.21
CA HIS A 158 2.78 -8.84 0.31
C HIS A 158 2.21 -9.19 -1.07
N GLY A 159 2.03 -10.48 -1.38
CA GLY A 159 1.36 -10.96 -2.59
C GLY A 159 0.32 -12.03 -2.29
N GLY A 160 -0.21 -12.01 -1.07
CA GLY A 160 -1.19 -12.98 -0.56
C GLY A 160 -2.54 -12.33 -0.24
N PRO A 161 -3.38 -12.94 0.61
CA PRO A 161 -4.78 -12.52 0.80
C PRO A 161 -4.97 -11.11 1.40
N PHE A 162 -3.91 -10.50 1.94
CA PHE A 162 -3.93 -9.15 2.51
C PHE A 162 -3.57 -8.04 1.50
N SER A 163 -3.15 -8.41 0.29
CA SER A 163 -2.73 -7.52 -0.79
C SER A 163 -3.45 -8.00 -2.05
N PRO A 164 -4.45 -7.27 -2.58
CA PRO A 164 -5.62 -7.77 -3.32
C PRO A 164 -5.32 -8.62 -4.58
N ASP A 165 -4.72 -9.78 -4.36
CA ASP A 165 -4.11 -10.73 -5.30
C ASP A 165 -3.04 -10.11 -6.24
N VAL A 166 -2.36 -9.06 -5.77
CA VAL A 166 -1.22 -8.41 -6.45
C VAL A 166 -0.15 -8.03 -5.42
N PRO A 167 1.13 -7.87 -5.83
CA PRO A 167 2.16 -7.32 -4.96
C PRO A 167 1.72 -5.95 -4.43
N GLY A 168 1.66 -5.81 -3.11
CA GLY A 168 1.00 -4.70 -2.45
C GLY A 168 1.60 -4.36 -1.09
N VAL A 169 1.50 -3.09 -0.71
CA VAL A 169 1.89 -2.57 0.61
C VAL A 169 0.66 -2.52 1.51
N LEU A 170 0.80 -2.77 2.81
CA LEU A 170 -0.35 -2.91 3.70
C LEU A 170 -0.08 -2.40 5.10
N VAL A 171 -1.13 -1.85 5.72
CA VAL A 171 -1.19 -1.52 7.15
C VAL A 171 -2.18 -2.48 7.78
N ARG A 172 -1.79 -3.18 8.84
CA ARG A 172 -2.67 -4.10 9.56
C ARG A 172 -2.91 -3.65 10.98
N SER A 173 -4.18 -3.70 11.39
CA SER A 173 -4.62 -3.56 12.77
C SER A 173 -4.92 -4.95 13.33
N VAL A 174 -4.23 -5.32 14.41
CA VAL A 174 -4.33 -6.63 15.07
C VAL A 174 -4.70 -6.47 16.55
N PHE A 175 -4.92 -7.58 17.25
CA PHE A 175 -4.96 -7.59 18.71
C PHE A 175 -3.62 -8.13 19.23
N PRO A 176 -2.64 -7.27 19.56
CA PRO A 176 -1.33 -7.73 19.99
C PRO A 176 -1.36 -8.17 21.45
N GLY A 177 -0.83 -9.35 21.76
CA GLY A 177 -0.56 -9.77 23.13
C GLY A 177 0.55 -8.94 23.80
N PRO A 178 0.87 -9.19 25.08
CA PRO A 178 1.87 -8.42 25.84
C PRO A 178 3.29 -8.44 25.23
N GLU A 179 3.62 -9.46 24.43
CA GLU A 179 4.90 -9.57 23.71
C GLU A 179 4.83 -9.08 22.25
N GLY A 180 3.70 -8.51 21.82
CA GLY A 180 3.48 -8.02 20.46
C GLY A 180 3.02 -9.09 19.45
N HIS A 181 2.90 -10.36 19.84
CA HIS A 181 2.34 -11.40 18.97
C HIS A 181 0.85 -11.14 18.70
N PRO A 182 0.38 -11.18 17.43
CA PRO A 182 -1.05 -11.10 17.14
C PRO A 182 -1.82 -12.28 17.73
N ILE A 183 -2.91 -12.00 18.44
CA ILE A 183 -3.86 -13.00 18.90
C ILE A 183 -4.72 -13.41 17.71
N MET A 184 -4.39 -14.55 17.11
CA MET A 184 -4.98 -14.98 15.83
C MET A 184 -6.49 -15.22 15.91
N SER A 185 -7.01 -15.64 17.08
CA SER A 185 -8.45 -15.88 17.30
C SER A 185 -9.30 -14.62 17.20
N GLN A 186 -8.72 -13.43 17.38
CA GLN A 186 -9.42 -12.15 17.23
C GLN A 186 -9.36 -11.59 15.80
N GLY A 187 -8.66 -12.28 14.89
CA GLY A 187 -8.51 -11.87 13.51
C GLY A 187 -7.61 -10.64 13.32
N SER A 188 -7.72 -10.06 12.13
CA SER A 188 -6.91 -8.91 11.70
C SER A 188 -7.65 -8.09 10.66
N THR A 189 -7.46 -6.78 10.71
CA THR A 189 -8.04 -5.82 9.74
C THR A 189 -6.92 -5.25 8.88
N VAL A 190 -7.04 -5.34 7.55
CA VAL A 190 -6.24 -4.51 6.64
C VAL A 190 -6.87 -3.12 6.66
N VAL A 191 -6.08 -2.13 7.04
CA VAL A 191 -6.54 -0.77 7.33
C VAL A 191 -6.45 0.07 6.06
N ASP A 192 -7.54 0.73 5.71
CA ASP A 192 -7.65 1.67 4.60
C ASP A 192 -8.50 2.89 4.99
N THR A 193 -8.79 3.77 4.04
CA THR A 193 -9.60 4.97 4.24
C THR A 193 -11.03 4.70 4.72
N THR A 194 -11.60 3.53 4.43
CA THR A 194 -12.99 3.16 4.81
C THR A 194 -13.09 2.54 6.20
N THR A 195 -11.94 2.16 6.78
CA THR A 195 -11.89 1.49 8.08
C THR A 195 -12.38 2.42 9.20
N PRO A 196 -13.36 2.01 10.04
CA PRO A 196 -13.80 2.83 11.16
C PRO A 196 -12.66 3.14 12.14
N PHE A 197 -12.64 4.36 12.70
CA PHE A 197 -11.57 4.83 13.60
C PHE A 197 -11.28 3.85 14.75
N LYS A 198 -12.34 3.25 15.34
CA LYS A 198 -12.25 2.25 16.43
C LYS A 198 -11.51 0.96 16.07
N ASP A 199 -11.42 0.64 14.79
CA ASP A 199 -10.81 -0.60 14.31
C ASP A 199 -9.34 -0.39 13.88
N ARG A 200 -8.83 0.85 13.97
CA ARG A 200 -7.49 1.23 13.53
C ARG A 200 -6.39 0.94 14.58
N TRP A 201 -5.19 0.70 14.03
CA TRP A 201 -3.86 0.76 14.65
C TRP A 201 -3.50 -0.22 15.76
N GLY A 202 -4.22 -1.32 15.89
CA GLY A 202 -3.83 -2.36 16.84
C GLY A 202 -2.46 -2.94 16.48
N GLY A 203 -1.50 -2.90 17.40
CA GLY A 203 -0.10 -3.24 17.12
C GLY A 203 0.81 -2.07 16.72
N TRP A 204 0.29 -0.85 16.71
CA TRP A 204 1.03 0.38 16.38
C TRP A 204 1.03 1.34 17.56
N TYR A 205 2.11 2.11 17.68
CA TYR A 205 2.12 3.29 18.53
C TYR A 205 1.50 4.47 17.78
N VAL A 206 0.74 5.30 18.48
CA VAL A 206 -0.02 6.42 17.92
C VAL A 206 0.16 7.62 18.83
N THR A 207 0.72 8.70 18.29
CA THR A 207 0.86 9.99 18.97
C THR A 207 -0.06 11.02 18.32
N GLY A 208 -0.89 11.69 19.13
CA GLY A 208 -1.82 12.72 18.68
C GLY A 208 -3.04 12.84 19.60
N ARG A 209 -3.97 13.73 19.26
CA ARG A 209 -5.25 13.90 19.96
C ARG A 209 -6.41 13.65 18.99
N HIS A 210 -7.51 13.09 19.49
CA HIS A 210 -8.64 12.67 18.65
C HIS A 210 -9.99 12.67 19.41
N GLY A 211 -10.09 13.46 20.49
CA GLY A 211 -11.32 13.58 21.27
C GLY A 211 -11.65 12.32 22.08
N THR A 212 -12.92 11.91 22.06
CA THR A 212 -13.47 10.82 22.88
C THR A 212 -13.56 9.48 22.15
N ALA A 213 -13.38 9.45 20.83
CA ALA A 213 -13.32 8.21 20.09
C ALA A 213 -12.13 7.37 20.55
N LEU A 214 -12.25 6.05 20.50
CA LEU A 214 -11.18 5.12 20.86
C LEU A 214 -10.63 4.46 19.59
N HIS A 215 -9.41 3.93 19.69
CA HIS A 215 -8.74 3.14 18.66
C HIS A 215 -7.94 2.02 19.32
N ARG A 216 -7.36 1.09 18.54
CA ARG A 216 -6.62 -0.07 19.07
C ARG A 216 -5.13 0.18 19.31
N GLY A 217 -4.60 1.34 18.89
CA GLY A 217 -3.19 1.72 19.09
C GLY A 217 -2.78 1.89 20.56
N ASN A 218 -1.46 1.84 20.79
CA ASN A 218 -0.78 2.01 22.08
C ASN A 218 -1.05 0.97 23.17
N VAL A 219 -1.89 -0.04 22.93
CA VAL A 219 -2.31 -1.02 23.96
C VAL A 219 -2.11 -2.46 23.51
N THR A 220 -1.95 -3.35 24.48
CA THR A 220 -1.91 -4.80 24.29
C THR A 220 -3.14 -5.47 24.88
N ALA A 221 -3.55 -6.57 24.29
CA ALA A 221 -4.63 -7.43 24.74
C ALA A 221 -4.10 -8.58 25.61
N ILE A 222 -4.95 -9.08 26.51
CA ILE A 222 -4.70 -10.31 27.29
C ILE A 222 -5.78 -11.32 26.92
N GLU A 223 -5.39 -12.50 26.45
CA GLU A 223 -6.33 -13.59 26.15
C GLU A 223 -7.03 -14.07 27.42
N LYS A 224 -8.37 -14.18 27.35
CA LYS A 224 -9.24 -14.74 28.39
C LYS A 224 -10.24 -15.70 27.73
N GLY A 225 -9.78 -16.92 27.41
CA GLY A 225 -10.58 -17.88 26.65
C GLY A 225 -10.82 -17.39 25.22
N ASP A 226 -12.09 -17.33 24.80
CA ASP A 226 -12.47 -16.86 23.45
C ASP A 226 -12.51 -15.33 23.30
N GLN A 227 -12.32 -14.59 24.41
CA GLN A 227 -12.32 -13.13 24.42
C GLN A 227 -10.94 -12.56 24.74
N CYS A 228 -10.76 -11.27 24.47
CA CYS A 228 -9.60 -10.50 24.88
C CYS A 228 -9.99 -9.38 25.82
N ASP A 229 -9.23 -9.23 26.90
CA ASP A 229 -9.29 -8.05 27.75
C ASP A 229 -8.33 -6.99 27.19
N ILE A 230 -8.86 -5.81 26.89
CA ILE A 230 -8.09 -4.70 26.30
C ILE A 230 -8.68 -3.37 26.76
N ASN A 231 -7.83 -2.51 27.31
CA ASN A 231 -8.22 -1.19 27.77
C ASN A 231 -7.85 -0.14 26.71
N PHE A 232 -8.75 0.10 25.75
CA PHE A 232 -8.52 1.08 24.69
C PHE A 232 -8.37 2.52 25.20
N GLU A 233 -9.02 2.87 26.32
CA GLU A 233 -8.93 4.22 26.91
C GLU A 233 -7.50 4.55 27.35
N ALA A 234 -6.74 3.55 27.81
CA ALA A 234 -5.34 3.73 28.20
C ALA A 234 -4.42 4.13 27.04
N GLY A 235 -4.83 3.82 25.79
CA GLY A 235 -4.09 4.13 24.58
C GLY A 235 -4.51 5.44 23.89
N ALA A 236 -5.59 6.08 24.34
CA ALA A 236 -6.16 7.25 23.68
C ALA A 236 -5.38 8.54 24.00
N ASN A 237 -5.35 9.47 23.03
CA ASN A 237 -4.80 10.82 23.19
C ASN A 237 -3.35 10.89 23.76
N ILE A 238 -2.54 9.87 23.49
CA ILE A 238 -1.12 9.87 23.88
C ILE A 238 -0.35 10.84 23.00
N THR A 239 0.43 11.74 23.59
CA THR A 239 1.30 12.69 22.84
C THR A 239 2.78 12.42 23.05
N ASN A 240 3.12 11.47 23.93
CA ASN A 240 4.49 11.11 24.27
C ASN A 240 4.58 9.61 24.60
N LEU A 241 5.43 8.89 23.88
CA LEU A 241 5.60 7.44 23.99
C LEU A 241 6.54 7.00 25.13
N GLY A 242 7.21 7.91 25.82
CA GLY A 242 8.26 7.60 26.80
C GLY A 242 7.76 6.90 28.07
N LYS A 243 6.43 6.80 28.25
CA LYS A 243 5.83 5.95 29.30
C LYS A 243 5.61 4.50 28.85
N LEU A 244 5.70 4.23 27.56
CA LEU A 244 5.42 2.93 26.95
C LEU A 244 6.71 2.12 26.72
N PHE A 245 7.80 2.79 26.29
CA PHE A 245 9.12 2.17 26.08
C PHE A 245 10.24 3.22 26.03
N ASP A 246 11.49 2.77 25.94
CA ASP A 246 12.67 3.63 25.83
C ASP A 246 12.83 4.23 24.42
N LEU A 247 12.87 5.56 24.35
CA LEU A 247 12.92 6.32 23.10
C LEU A 247 14.33 6.70 22.68
N ASP A 248 15.34 6.55 23.54
CA ASP A 248 16.70 7.01 23.26
C ASP A 248 17.36 6.36 22.04
N PRO A 249 17.08 5.09 21.69
CA PRO A 249 17.59 4.48 20.46
C PRO A 249 17.05 5.08 19.16
N TYR A 250 15.97 5.89 19.20
CA TYR A 250 15.23 6.34 18.03
C TYR A 250 15.48 7.83 17.74
N PRO A 251 15.89 8.22 16.51
CA PRO A 251 16.12 9.62 16.16
C PRO A 251 14.87 10.50 16.30
N ARG A 252 13.68 9.96 16.01
CA ARG A 252 12.39 10.64 16.19
C ARG A 252 11.55 9.90 17.22
N LYS A 253 10.92 10.66 18.12
CA LYS A 253 10.22 10.15 19.32
C LYS A 253 8.70 10.08 19.16
N GLN A 254 8.21 10.11 17.93
CA GLN A 254 6.78 10.21 17.59
C GLN A 254 6.37 9.13 16.59
N SER A 255 5.08 8.83 16.58
CA SER A 255 4.42 7.94 15.62
C SER A 255 3.08 8.57 15.27
N ASP A 256 3.12 9.55 14.36
CA ASP A 256 2.08 10.55 14.22
C ASP A 256 0.74 9.99 13.71
N ILE A 257 -0.37 10.42 14.33
CA ILE A 257 -1.72 10.01 13.97
C ILE A 257 -2.09 10.41 12.53
N VAL A 258 -1.68 11.60 12.08
CA VAL A 258 -1.96 12.06 10.71
C VAL A 258 -1.07 11.32 9.72
N ALA A 259 0.19 11.04 10.06
CA ALA A 259 1.06 10.19 9.25
C ALA A 259 0.49 8.78 9.05
N LEU A 260 -0.06 8.16 10.09
CA LEU A 260 -0.75 6.87 9.98
C LEU A 260 -1.95 6.93 9.04
N MET A 261 -2.79 7.97 9.16
CA MET A 261 -3.96 8.19 8.30
C MET A 261 -3.57 8.41 6.83
N VAL A 262 -2.45 9.08 6.57
CA VAL A 262 -1.94 9.24 5.20
C VAL A 262 -1.36 7.92 4.68
N LEU A 263 -0.62 7.17 5.50
CA LEU A 263 -0.02 5.90 5.12
C LEU A 263 -1.08 4.86 4.72
N GLU A 264 -2.15 4.70 5.51
CA GLU A 264 -3.24 3.77 5.21
C GLU A 264 -3.98 4.15 3.91
N HIS A 265 -4.19 5.44 3.65
CA HIS A 265 -4.77 5.90 2.39
C HIS A 265 -3.83 5.65 1.20
N GLN A 266 -2.53 5.96 1.37
CA GLN A 266 -1.51 5.80 0.33
C GLN A 266 -1.38 4.33 -0.07
N THR A 267 -1.25 3.45 0.91
CA THR A 267 -1.08 2.01 0.68
C THR A 267 -2.30 1.37 0.02
N SER A 268 -3.52 1.70 0.47
CA SER A 268 -4.74 1.17 -0.15
C SER A 268 -4.89 1.65 -1.59
N THR A 269 -4.68 2.94 -1.85
CA THR A 269 -4.81 3.52 -3.20
C THR A 269 -3.72 2.98 -4.14
N GLN A 270 -2.48 2.83 -3.66
CA GLN A 270 -1.39 2.20 -4.42
C GLN A 270 -1.75 0.78 -4.86
N ASN A 271 -2.36 -0.02 -3.97
CA ASN A 271 -2.76 -1.38 -4.28
C ASN A 271 -3.90 -1.43 -5.30
N VAL A 272 -4.89 -0.53 -5.20
CA VAL A 272 -5.98 -0.41 -6.20
C VAL A 272 -5.40 -0.06 -7.58
N LEU A 273 -4.49 0.92 -7.65
CA LEU A 273 -3.83 1.30 -8.90
C LEU A 273 -3.02 0.15 -9.50
N THR A 274 -2.25 -0.56 -8.67
CA THR A 274 -1.45 -1.72 -9.10
C THR A 274 -2.35 -2.83 -9.65
N LYS A 275 -3.40 -3.18 -8.91
CA LYS A 275 -4.37 -4.20 -9.32
C LYS A 275 -5.06 -3.84 -10.63
N ALA A 276 -5.59 -2.63 -10.74
CA ALA A 276 -6.26 -2.16 -11.94
C ALA A 276 -5.31 -2.18 -13.15
N ASN A 277 -4.07 -1.71 -13.00
CA ASN A 277 -3.11 -1.70 -14.10
C ASN A 277 -2.75 -3.12 -14.57
N GLN A 278 -2.37 -4.00 -13.65
CA GLN A 278 -2.01 -5.38 -14.01
C GLN A 278 -3.20 -6.13 -14.61
N THR A 279 -4.41 -5.92 -14.08
CA THR A 279 -5.64 -6.54 -14.61
C THR A 279 -5.93 -6.04 -16.02
N SER A 280 -5.77 -4.74 -16.28
CA SER A 280 -5.90 -4.18 -17.62
C SER A 280 -4.86 -4.73 -18.60
N ILE A 281 -3.61 -4.88 -18.17
CA ILE A 281 -2.54 -5.50 -18.96
C ILE A 281 -2.91 -6.94 -19.33
N ARG A 282 -3.36 -7.75 -18.36
CA ARG A 282 -3.79 -9.14 -18.60
C ARG A 282 -4.98 -9.21 -19.54
N ALA A 283 -6.00 -8.37 -19.34
CA ALA A 283 -7.18 -8.34 -20.20
C ALA A 283 -6.82 -8.02 -21.67
N MET A 284 -5.97 -7.03 -21.89
CA MET A 284 -5.49 -6.68 -23.24
C MET A 284 -4.61 -7.78 -23.84
N TYR A 285 -3.78 -8.44 -23.03
CA TYR A 285 -2.98 -9.58 -23.47
C TYR A 285 -3.87 -10.74 -23.93
N MET A 286 -4.88 -11.11 -23.14
CA MET A 286 -5.84 -12.16 -23.48
C MET A 286 -6.63 -11.83 -24.75
N GLN A 287 -7.14 -10.61 -24.89
CA GLN A 287 -7.83 -10.17 -26.11
C GLN A 287 -6.94 -10.34 -27.34
N ARG A 288 -5.71 -9.83 -27.29
CA ARG A 288 -4.78 -9.90 -28.44
C ARG A 288 -4.40 -11.33 -28.78
N SER A 289 -4.22 -12.19 -27.78
CA SER A 289 -3.91 -13.60 -27.98
C SER A 289 -5.07 -14.33 -28.65
N LEU A 290 -6.29 -14.12 -28.18
CA LEU A 290 -7.50 -14.73 -28.76
C LEU A 290 -7.73 -14.26 -30.21
N GLN A 291 -7.61 -12.95 -30.46
CA GLN A 291 -7.76 -12.40 -31.83
C GLN A 291 -6.74 -13.02 -32.79
N LYS A 292 -5.49 -13.20 -32.36
CA LYS A 292 -4.46 -13.88 -33.17
C LYS A 292 -4.82 -15.34 -33.44
N GLU A 293 -5.27 -16.07 -32.42
CA GLU A 293 -5.62 -17.48 -32.54
C GLU A 293 -6.83 -17.72 -33.46
N LEU A 294 -7.81 -16.80 -33.44
CA LEU A 294 -8.99 -16.83 -34.30
C LEU A 294 -8.76 -16.25 -35.71
N GLY A 295 -7.57 -15.71 -36.00
CA GLY A 295 -7.26 -15.05 -37.28
C GLY A 295 -8.00 -13.72 -37.48
N GLU A 296 -8.46 -13.11 -36.40
CA GLU A 296 -9.12 -11.80 -36.40
C GLU A 296 -8.09 -10.66 -36.43
N LYS A 297 -8.55 -9.45 -36.78
CA LYS A 297 -7.72 -8.25 -36.69
C LYS A 297 -7.40 -7.97 -35.22
N VAL A 298 -6.11 -7.85 -34.90
CA VAL A 298 -5.66 -7.45 -33.56
C VAL A 298 -5.98 -5.97 -33.34
N GLU A 299 -6.76 -5.69 -32.29
CA GLU A 299 -7.15 -4.33 -31.92
C GLU A 299 -6.43 -3.87 -30.64
N ASP A 300 -6.04 -2.60 -30.63
CA ASP A 300 -5.43 -1.96 -29.45
C ASP A 300 -6.46 -1.38 -28.48
N GLN A 301 -7.71 -1.22 -28.92
CA GLN A 301 -8.80 -0.79 -28.07
C GLN A 301 -9.45 -2.02 -27.42
N PRO A 302 -9.89 -1.90 -26.16
CA PRO A 302 -10.57 -2.99 -25.49
C PRO A 302 -11.97 -3.19 -26.06
N THR A 303 -12.31 -4.44 -26.35
CA THR A 303 -13.64 -4.85 -26.81
C THR A 303 -14.19 -5.99 -25.96
N GLY A 304 -15.49 -6.27 -26.07
CA GLY A 304 -16.13 -7.39 -25.38
C GLY A 304 -15.81 -7.48 -23.89
N THR A 305 -15.22 -8.60 -23.47
CA THR A 305 -14.85 -8.85 -22.07
C THR A 305 -13.74 -7.90 -21.57
N ALA A 306 -12.73 -7.60 -22.38
CA ALA A 306 -11.65 -6.69 -21.97
C ALA A 306 -12.17 -5.28 -21.69
N ARG A 307 -13.16 -4.80 -22.47
CA ARG A 307 -13.84 -3.52 -22.21
C ARG A 307 -14.50 -3.49 -20.84
N ARG A 308 -15.31 -4.51 -20.51
CA ARG A 308 -16.00 -4.60 -19.21
C ARG A 308 -15.03 -4.67 -18.04
N ILE A 309 -13.93 -5.41 -18.18
CA ILE A 309 -12.89 -5.48 -17.15
C ILE A 309 -12.28 -4.09 -16.93
N ILE A 310 -11.95 -3.37 -18.01
CA ILE A 310 -11.38 -2.02 -17.90
C ILE A 310 -12.38 -1.03 -17.31
N ASP A 311 -13.67 -1.13 -17.65
CA ASP A 311 -14.73 -0.31 -17.04
C ASP A 311 -14.78 -0.50 -15.52
N HIS A 312 -14.77 -1.75 -15.06
CA HIS A 312 -14.79 -2.06 -13.63
C HIS A 312 -13.52 -1.59 -12.92
N CYS A 313 -12.33 -1.88 -13.47
CA CYS A 313 -11.07 -1.38 -12.93
C CYS A 313 -11.02 0.16 -12.87
N ALA A 314 -11.63 0.84 -13.85
CA ALA A 314 -11.70 2.30 -13.85
C ALA A 314 -12.64 2.83 -12.75
N GLU A 315 -13.75 2.16 -12.49
CA GLU A 315 -14.64 2.50 -11.37
C GLU A 315 -13.91 2.36 -10.03
N ASP A 316 -13.23 1.24 -9.79
CA ASP A 316 -12.47 1.00 -8.56
C ASP A 316 -11.40 2.07 -8.32
N VAL A 317 -10.70 2.48 -9.38
CA VAL A 317 -9.70 3.57 -9.30
C VAL A 317 -10.37 4.91 -8.99
N VAL A 318 -11.50 5.24 -9.63
CA VAL A 318 -12.20 6.51 -9.34
C VAL A 318 -12.75 6.54 -7.92
N ASP A 319 -13.29 5.42 -7.42
CA ASP A 319 -13.72 5.29 -6.03
C ASP A 319 -12.60 5.55 -5.03
N ALA A 320 -11.46 4.91 -5.23
CA ALA A 320 -10.28 5.07 -4.38
C ALA A 320 -9.74 6.51 -4.44
N LEU A 321 -9.66 7.09 -5.65
CA LEU A 321 -9.23 8.47 -5.82
C LEU A 321 -10.19 9.45 -5.15
N LEU A 322 -11.50 9.23 -5.17
CA LEU A 322 -12.48 10.18 -4.65
C LEU A 322 -12.88 9.96 -3.19
N PHE A 323 -12.17 9.09 -2.46
CA PHE A 323 -12.46 8.81 -1.04
C PHE A 323 -13.87 8.27 -0.83
N LYS A 324 -14.33 7.40 -1.74
CA LYS A 324 -15.63 6.75 -1.58
C LYS A 324 -15.63 5.95 -0.28
N ASP A 325 -16.71 6.14 0.50
CA ASP A 325 -16.92 5.50 1.80
C ASP A 325 -15.83 5.82 2.85
N GLU A 326 -15.15 6.98 2.75
CA GLU A 326 -14.23 7.45 3.78
C GLU A 326 -14.89 7.44 5.16
N ALA A 327 -14.25 6.76 6.11
CA ALA A 327 -14.73 6.72 7.49
C ALA A 327 -14.63 8.11 8.11
N GLU A 328 -15.71 8.55 8.76
CA GLU A 328 -15.73 9.83 9.46
C GLU A 328 -14.64 9.88 10.54
N LEU A 329 -13.98 11.03 10.64
CA LEU A 329 -13.07 11.30 11.75
C LEU A 329 -13.86 11.53 13.05
N PRO A 330 -13.24 11.31 14.22
CA PRO A 330 -13.85 11.58 15.51
C PRO A 330 -14.43 12.99 15.65
N GLU A 331 -15.44 13.14 16.51
CA GLU A 331 -15.96 14.45 16.86
C GLU A 331 -14.84 15.35 17.41
N GLY A 332 -14.71 16.55 16.86
CA GLY A 332 -13.62 17.48 17.18
C GLY A 332 -12.35 17.29 16.33
N GLY A 333 -12.30 16.25 15.48
CA GLY A 333 -11.20 15.99 14.56
C GLY A 333 -9.99 15.31 15.20
N ILE A 334 -8.90 15.29 14.44
CA ILE A 334 -7.60 14.77 14.88
C ILE A 334 -6.54 15.86 14.85
N GLU A 335 -5.63 15.80 15.81
CA GLU A 335 -4.47 16.69 15.93
C GLU A 335 -3.20 15.84 15.97
N GLY A 336 -2.37 15.99 14.94
CA GLY A 336 -1.06 15.36 14.83
C GLY A 336 0.09 16.36 14.84
N ASP A 337 1.31 15.86 14.64
CA ASP A 337 2.55 16.62 14.55
C ASP A 337 2.52 17.61 13.36
N PRO A 338 2.57 18.93 13.60
CA PRO A 338 2.62 19.94 12.53
C PRO A 338 3.83 19.77 11.60
N ALA A 339 4.92 19.16 12.07
CA ALA A 339 6.10 18.93 11.23
C ALA A 339 5.83 17.88 10.15
N PHE A 340 5.05 16.83 10.42
CA PHE A 340 4.61 15.90 9.37
C PHE A 340 3.73 16.59 8.34
N GLN A 341 2.73 17.37 8.78
CA GLN A 341 1.83 18.08 7.88
C GLN A 341 2.58 19.03 6.94
N SER A 342 3.55 19.77 7.50
CA SER A 342 4.43 20.65 6.73
C SER A 342 5.31 19.86 5.77
N ALA A 343 5.88 18.74 6.22
CA ALA A 343 6.74 17.88 5.41
C ALA A 343 6.01 17.26 4.22
N PHE A 344 4.80 16.76 4.46
CA PHE A 344 3.94 16.16 3.45
C PHE A 344 3.53 17.17 2.37
N ALA A 345 3.31 18.43 2.75
CA ALA A 345 2.96 19.50 1.81
C ALA A 345 4.14 20.05 0.99
N ARG A 346 5.41 19.71 1.30
CA ARG A 346 6.60 20.29 0.63
C ARG A 346 6.62 20.06 -0.89
N ASN A 347 6.10 18.93 -1.36
CA ASN A 347 6.02 18.58 -2.77
C ASN A 347 4.59 18.69 -3.34
N ALA A 348 3.70 19.41 -2.63
CA ALA A 348 2.35 19.68 -3.10
C ALA A 348 2.37 20.35 -4.48
N LYS A 349 1.35 20.04 -5.29
CA LYS A 349 1.12 20.66 -6.60
C LYS A 349 -0.07 21.61 -6.44
N PRO A 350 0.15 22.91 -6.14
CA PRO A 350 -0.94 23.84 -5.99
C PRO A 350 -1.47 24.31 -7.36
N SER A 351 -2.78 24.53 -7.46
CA SER A 351 -3.36 25.35 -8.52
C SER A 351 -2.92 26.82 -8.40
N SER A 352 -3.22 27.61 -9.41
CA SER A 352 -2.99 29.06 -9.48
C SER A 352 -3.60 29.84 -8.32
N ASP A 353 -4.66 29.32 -7.68
CA ASP A 353 -5.29 29.88 -6.47
C ASP A 353 -4.78 29.28 -5.15
N GLY A 354 -3.68 28.50 -5.20
CA GLY A 354 -2.94 28.00 -4.04
C GLY A 354 -3.47 26.71 -3.42
N ARG A 355 -4.48 26.06 -4.01
CA ARG A 355 -5.11 24.85 -3.47
C ARG A 355 -4.41 23.59 -3.94
N SER A 356 -4.30 22.57 -3.10
CA SER A 356 -3.67 21.30 -3.47
C SER A 356 -4.44 20.07 -2.98
N LEU A 357 -4.27 18.94 -3.67
CA LEU A 357 -4.78 17.63 -3.22
C LEU A 357 -4.11 17.13 -1.93
N LYS A 358 -3.00 17.76 -1.52
CA LYS A 358 -2.33 17.51 -0.24
C LYS A 358 -2.80 18.45 0.90
N ASP A 359 -3.78 19.33 0.65
CA ASP A 359 -4.32 20.21 1.68
C ASP A 359 -5.14 19.40 2.69
N PHE A 360 -4.75 19.41 3.95
CA PHE A 360 -5.46 18.73 5.03
C PHE A 360 -6.73 19.47 5.47
N GLN A 361 -7.67 18.74 6.05
CA GLN A 361 -8.80 19.32 6.78
C GLN A 361 -8.85 18.86 8.25
N LEU A 362 -8.64 17.56 8.51
CA LEU A 362 -8.50 16.91 9.83
C LEU A 362 -9.67 17.05 10.80
N LEU A 363 -10.76 17.72 10.42
CA LEU A 363 -11.94 17.86 11.27
C LEU A 363 -12.90 16.67 11.11
N ASN A 364 -13.38 16.43 9.89
CA ASN A 364 -14.31 15.33 9.60
C ASN A 364 -13.86 14.41 8.46
N ARG A 365 -12.72 14.69 7.84
CA ARG A 365 -12.06 13.90 6.79
C ARG A 365 -10.57 14.25 6.72
N LEU A 366 -9.79 13.42 6.04
CA LEU A 366 -8.34 13.59 5.95
C LEU A 366 -7.96 14.84 5.13
N PHE A 367 -8.37 14.89 3.86
CA PHE A 367 -8.05 15.97 2.95
C PHE A 367 -9.22 16.93 2.72
N LYS A 368 -8.88 18.20 2.48
CA LYS A 368 -9.83 19.28 2.20
C LYS A 368 -10.58 19.06 0.90
N TYR A 369 -9.88 18.58 -0.12
CA TYR A 369 -10.39 18.25 -1.45
C TYR A 369 -10.26 16.73 -1.65
N ARG A 370 -11.38 16.00 -1.58
CA ARG A 370 -11.41 14.54 -1.69
C ARG A 370 -11.16 14.04 -3.11
N CYS A 371 -9.94 14.23 -3.56
CA CYS A 371 -9.33 13.58 -4.70
C CYS A 371 -7.87 13.27 -4.32
N SER A 372 -7.49 12.00 -4.34
CA SER A 372 -6.21 11.53 -3.84
C SER A 372 -5.06 12.12 -4.64
N TYR A 373 -4.02 12.59 -3.93
CA TYR A 373 -2.76 12.99 -4.53
C TYR A 373 -2.05 11.83 -5.25
N MET A 374 -2.46 10.57 -5.02
CA MET A 374 -1.97 9.39 -5.75
C MET A 374 -2.32 9.41 -7.25
N VAL A 375 -3.17 10.34 -7.70
CA VAL A 375 -3.33 10.67 -9.13
C VAL A 375 -2.02 11.15 -9.77
N TYR A 376 -1.03 11.58 -8.97
CA TYR A 376 0.31 11.94 -9.43
C TYR A 376 1.35 10.81 -9.30
N SER A 377 0.98 9.65 -8.76
CA SER A 377 1.90 8.51 -8.54
C SER A 377 2.49 7.99 -9.85
N LEU A 378 3.64 7.31 -9.75
CA LEU A 378 4.26 6.63 -10.88
C LEU A 378 3.32 5.60 -11.52
N THR A 379 2.59 4.83 -10.70
CA THR A 379 1.64 3.82 -11.19
C THR A 379 0.46 4.46 -11.93
N PHE A 380 -0.09 5.58 -11.44
CA PHE A 380 -1.17 6.28 -12.17
C PHE A 380 -0.69 6.80 -13.52
N GLN A 381 0.53 7.37 -13.57
CA GLN A 381 1.11 7.87 -14.80
C GLN A 381 1.31 6.76 -15.84
N ALA A 382 1.66 5.56 -15.39
CA ALA A 382 1.93 4.38 -16.21
C ALA A 382 0.73 3.42 -16.40
N LEU A 383 -0.48 3.82 -16.01
CA LEU A 383 -1.69 3.07 -16.35
C LEU A 383 -1.74 2.81 -17.85
N THR A 384 -2.21 1.62 -18.25
CA THR A 384 -2.41 1.32 -19.67
C THR A 384 -3.24 2.41 -20.34
N PRO A 385 -2.97 2.77 -21.61
CA PRO A 385 -3.73 3.81 -22.30
C PRO A 385 -5.27 3.66 -22.21
N PRO A 386 -5.87 2.47 -22.46
CA PRO A 386 -7.33 2.34 -22.38
C PRO A 386 -7.88 2.49 -20.94
N LEU A 387 -7.14 2.02 -19.93
CA LEU A 387 -7.53 2.20 -18.53
C LEU A 387 -7.44 3.67 -18.12
N LYS A 388 -6.30 4.31 -18.40
CA LYS A 388 -6.06 5.73 -18.07
C LYS A 388 -7.11 6.64 -18.71
N GLN A 389 -7.42 6.41 -19.99
CA GLN A 389 -8.47 7.15 -20.67
C GLN A 389 -9.83 7.01 -19.96
N THR A 390 -10.24 5.76 -19.66
CA THR A 390 -11.52 5.49 -19.00
C THR A 390 -11.60 6.12 -17.61
N VAL A 391 -10.52 6.01 -16.81
CA VAL A 391 -10.43 6.63 -15.48
C VAL A 391 -10.58 8.15 -15.58
N LEU A 392 -9.86 8.81 -16.48
CA LEU A 392 -9.94 10.26 -16.64
C LEU A 392 -11.33 10.70 -17.09
N GLU A 393 -11.94 10.00 -18.04
CA GLU A 393 -13.31 10.28 -18.50
C GLU A 393 -14.33 10.14 -17.37
N ASN A 394 -14.26 9.05 -16.59
CA ASN A 394 -15.17 8.81 -15.47
C ASN A 394 -14.96 9.82 -14.35
N LEU A 395 -13.71 10.07 -13.95
CA LEU A 395 -13.35 11.08 -12.96
C LEU A 395 -13.93 12.45 -13.35
N TRP A 396 -13.74 12.87 -14.60
CA TRP A 396 -14.25 14.17 -15.04
C TRP A 396 -15.78 14.23 -15.06
N LYS A 397 -16.47 13.18 -15.52
CA LYS A 397 -17.95 13.09 -15.49
C LYS A 397 -18.49 13.26 -14.07
N VAL A 398 -17.91 12.57 -13.09
CA VAL A 398 -18.30 12.67 -11.68
C VAL A 398 -18.15 14.11 -11.17
N LEU A 399 -17.02 14.75 -11.52
CA LEU A 399 -16.72 16.12 -11.13
C LEU A 399 -17.59 17.17 -11.85
N GLU A 400 -18.15 16.84 -13.02
CA GLU A 400 -19.18 17.66 -13.68
C GLU A 400 -20.57 17.49 -13.06
N GLY A 401 -20.74 16.54 -12.15
CA GLY A 401 -22.04 16.22 -11.53
C GLY A 401 -22.86 15.22 -12.32
N ASN A 402 -22.27 14.57 -13.33
CA ASN A 402 -22.92 13.51 -14.11
C ASN A 402 -22.79 12.18 -13.37
N ASP A 403 -23.58 12.02 -12.30
CA ASP A 403 -23.61 10.84 -11.44
C ASP A 403 -25.08 10.47 -11.15
N PRO A 404 -25.77 9.81 -12.09
CA PRO A 404 -27.21 9.58 -11.99
C PRO A 404 -27.60 8.65 -10.83
N GLU A 405 -26.69 7.79 -10.39
CA GLU A 405 -26.90 6.85 -9.28
C GLU A 405 -26.54 7.44 -7.91
N GLY A 406 -25.96 8.64 -7.89
CA GLY A 406 -25.57 9.33 -6.66
C GLY A 406 -24.41 8.68 -5.91
N ARG A 407 -23.59 7.85 -6.58
CA ARG A 407 -22.44 7.14 -5.99
C ARG A 407 -21.44 8.09 -5.30
N TYR A 408 -21.34 9.32 -5.80
CA TYR A 408 -20.43 10.38 -5.36
C TYR A 408 -21.19 11.61 -4.84
N ALA A 409 -22.43 11.44 -4.36
CA ALA A 409 -23.26 12.53 -3.84
C ALA A 409 -22.68 13.21 -2.59
N TYR A 410 -21.75 12.54 -1.88
CA TYR A 410 -21.03 13.10 -0.73
C TYR A 410 -20.09 14.26 -1.11
N LEU A 411 -19.70 14.38 -2.38
CA LEU A 411 -18.95 15.52 -2.92
C LEU A 411 -19.92 16.62 -3.36
N ASN A 412 -19.90 17.75 -2.66
CA ASN A 412 -20.74 18.89 -3.06
C ASN A 412 -20.19 19.62 -4.30
N SER A 413 -21.04 20.43 -4.94
CA SER A 413 -20.68 21.14 -6.19
C SER A 413 -19.50 22.10 -6.06
N SER A 414 -19.25 22.67 -4.87
CA SER A 414 -18.09 23.56 -4.64
C SER A 414 -16.79 22.76 -4.59
N GLU A 415 -16.80 21.65 -3.85
CA GLU A 415 -15.66 20.73 -3.77
C GLU A 415 -15.31 20.14 -5.13
N LYS A 416 -16.31 19.66 -5.89
CA LYS A 416 -16.11 19.17 -7.26
C LYS A 416 -15.43 20.21 -8.15
N LYS A 417 -15.88 21.47 -8.13
CA LYS A 417 -15.27 22.57 -8.90
C LYS A 417 -13.83 22.85 -8.51
N ASN A 418 -13.51 22.80 -7.21
CA ASN A 418 -12.14 23.02 -6.74
C ASN A 418 -11.23 21.87 -7.20
N ILE A 419 -11.68 20.62 -7.11
CA ILE A 419 -10.94 19.45 -7.62
C ILE A 419 -10.72 19.58 -9.13
N GLN A 420 -11.75 19.97 -9.91
CA GLN A 420 -11.61 20.19 -11.36
C GLN A 420 -10.50 21.19 -11.69
N ARG A 421 -10.44 22.29 -10.96
CA ARG A 421 -9.41 23.32 -11.16
C ARG A 421 -8.02 22.78 -10.85
N ILE A 422 -7.86 22.13 -9.69
CA ILE A 422 -6.58 21.54 -9.28
C ILE A 422 -6.10 20.56 -10.36
N LEU A 423 -6.94 19.60 -10.74
CA LEU A 423 -6.58 18.58 -11.74
C LEU A 423 -6.29 19.18 -13.11
N ALA A 424 -7.14 20.09 -13.60
CA ALA A 424 -6.94 20.71 -14.92
C ALA A 424 -5.61 21.47 -15.00
N GLU A 425 -5.18 22.11 -13.91
CA GLU A 425 -3.95 22.92 -13.89
C GLU A 425 -2.69 22.11 -13.61
N THR A 426 -2.78 21.04 -12.81
CA THR A 426 -1.60 20.39 -12.20
C THR A 426 -1.36 18.95 -12.64
N LEU A 427 -2.36 18.25 -13.19
CA LEU A 427 -2.18 16.87 -13.66
C LEU A 427 -1.40 16.88 -15.00
N PRO A 428 -0.22 16.24 -15.09
CA PRO A 428 0.65 16.34 -16.27
C PRO A 428 -0.03 15.96 -17.59
N ASP A 429 -0.85 14.91 -17.57
CA ASP A 429 -1.56 14.38 -18.74
C ASP A 429 -3.06 14.72 -18.73
N ALA A 430 -3.44 15.82 -18.07
CA ALA A 430 -4.82 16.29 -18.09
C ALA A 430 -5.30 16.49 -19.54
N PRO A 431 -6.46 15.92 -19.93
CA PRO A 431 -7.04 16.17 -21.23
C PRO A 431 -7.18 17.68 -21.50
N PRO A 432 -6.74 18.21 -22.68
CA PRO A 432 -6.71 19.65 -22.94
C PRO A 432 -8.06 20.36 -22.77
N GLN A 433 -9.17 19.62 -22.95
CA GLN A 433 -10.52 20.12 -22.74
C GLN A 433 -10.82 20.48 -21.28
N TRP A 434 -10.14 19.88 -20.28
CA TRP A 434 -10.35 20.21 -18.87
C TRP A 434 -9.93 21.65 -18.58
N LYS A 435 -8.76 22.07 -19.07
CA LYS A 435 -8.30 23.46 -18.94
C LYS A 435 -9.28 24.44 -19.60
N LYS A 436 -9.79 24.10 -20.78
CA LYS A 436 -10.80 24.93 -21.47
C LYS A 436 -12.10 25.03 -20.66
N ALA A 437 -12.59 23.91 -20.14
CA ALA A 437 -13.81 23.85 -19.35
C ALA A 437 -13.71 24.64 -18.04
N VAL A 438 -12.55 24.64 -17.39
CA VAL A 438 -12.29 25.44 -16.19
C VAL A 438 -12.14 26.92 -16.53
N ALA A 439 -11.48 27.27 -17.64
CA ALA A 439 -11.31 28.67 -18.05
C ALA A 439 -12.62 29.33 -18.55
N SER A 440 -13.58 28.54 -19.02
CA SER A 440 -14.90 29.04 -19.46
C SER A 440 -15.91 29.30 -18.32
N ARG A 441 -15.53 29.02 -17.08
CA ARG A 441 -16.36 29.12 -15.87
C ARG A 441 -15.78 30.17 -14.94
#